data_AF-A0A7X7B6P9-F1
#
_entry.id   AF-A0A7X7B6P9-F1
#
_cell.length_a   1.000
_cell.length_b   1.000
_cell.length_c   1.000
_cell.angle_alpha   90.00
_cell.angle_beta   90.00
_cell.angle_gamma   90.00
#
_symmetry.space_group_name_H-M   'P 1'
#
loop_
_entity.id
_entity.type
_entity.pdbx_description
1 polymer ?
#
loop_
_entity_poly.entity_id
_entity_poly.type
_entity_poly.pdbx_seq_one_letter_code
_entity_poly.pdbx_strand_id
1 'polypeptide(L)'
;MRRHVLSVFLVFILFALILTSCNGKDADKQQDAGDNVIGENTALTGKDLSERQNGMQVINFSNSNILMDMAVDEKSKEGNIYVADKENTYIYNDESGKWDTIVDNLKLCRIIGIEVDKIFALDDGSLTLKYFDNKGTLIKEYPVDKGYGQKILCIGDKVFLHFVNSKSGNWYIAVYDINTGEKTMLELEDIRSFTRYGKDSILLVRNSYEDKFVIYNIKENGSCRKVRLENFFTESDGCLP
;
A
#
# COMPACT_ATOMS: atom_id res chain seq x y z
N MET A 1 -24.40 -12.06 47.72
CA MET A 1 -23.16 -11.26 47.81
C MET A 1 -22.92 -10.70 46.41
N ARG A 2 -23.25 -9.44 46.03
CA ARG A 2 -22.60 -8.14 46.39
C ARG A 2 -21.07 -8.26 46.27
N ARG A 3 -20.28 -7.54 45.45
CA ARG A 3 -20.33 -6.26 44.70
C ARG A 3 -19.29 -6.32 43.54
N HIS A 4 -19.59 -5.85 42.32
CA HIS A 4 -19.19 -4.57 41.68
C HIS A 4 -17.71 -4.18 41.67
N VAL A 5 -17.16 -3.92 40.46
CA VAL A 5 -16.51 -2.67 39.95
C VAL A 5 -16.46 -2.81 38.41
N LEU A 6 -17.40 -2.33 37.59
CA LEU A 6 -17.59 -0.99 37.01
C LEU A 6 -16.32 -0.12 36.83
N SER A 7 -15.87 0.08 35.59
CA SER A 7 -15.30 1.36 35.17
C SER A 7 -15.66 1.64 33.72
N VAL A 8 -16.19 2.83 33.50
CA VAL A 8 -16.79 3.39 32.27
C VAL A 8 -15.96 4.62 31.89
N PHE A 9 -16.04 5.01 30.61
CA PHE A 9 -15.60 6.28 29.99
C PHE A 9 -14.10 6.33 29.61
N LEU A 10 -13.69 6.93 28.49
CA LEU A 10 -14.23 8.08 27.77
C LEU A 10 -13.69 8.08 26.32
N VAL A 11 -14.56 8.38 25.35
CA VAL A 11 -14.22 8.77 23.96
C VAL A 11 -13.87 10.25 23.98
N PHE A 12 -12.74 10.68 23.39
CA PHE A 12 -12.63 12.01 22.76
C PHE A 12 -11.60 12.02 21.62
N ILE A 13 -12.06 12.54 20.49
CA ILE A 13 -11.34 12.98 19.30
C ILE A 13 -10.68 14.33 19.61
N LEU A 14 -9.43 14.58 19.17
CA LEU A 14 -9.07 15.90 18.63
C LEU A 14 -7.80 15.90 17.76
N PHE A 15 -8.00 16.40 16.54
CA PHE A 15 -7.03 17.04 15.65
C PHE A 15 -6.29 18.19 16.34
N ALA A 16 -5.04 18.48 15.93
CA ALA A 16 -4.62 19.75 15.33
C ALA A 16 -3.12 20.04 15.49
N LEU A 17 -2.49 20.39 14.35
CA LEU A 17 -1.54 21.48 14.16
C LEU A 17 -0.42 21.70 15.19
N ILE A 18 0.82 21.40 14.78
CA ILE A 18 2.00 22.12 15.27
C ILE A 18 2.44 23.07 14.17
N LEU A 19 2.02 24.33 14.28
CA LEU A 19 2.73 25.47 13.72
C LEU A 19 2.81 26.58 14.78
N THR A 20 4.03 27.09 14.90
CA THR A 20 4.47 28.34 15.54
C THR A 20 4.51 28.41 17.07
N SER A 21 5.72 28.59 17.61
CA SER A 21 6.08 29.81 18.35
C SER A 21 7.51 29.71 18.89
N CYS A 22 8.45 30.45 18.29
CA CYS A 22 9.59 30.98 19.02
C CYS A 22 9.73 32.46 18.65
N ASN A 23 9.12 33.31 19.48
CA ASN A 23 9.45 34.72 19.59
C ASN A 23 10.32 34.90 20.84
N GLY A 24 11.56 35.36 20.65
CA GLY A 24 12.45 35.82 21.72
C GLY A 24 13.28 36.99 21.19
N LYS A 25 13.03 38.18 21.76
CA LYS A 25 13.60 39.48 21.38
C LYS A 25 15.02 39.71 21.92
N ASP A 26 15.82 40.35 21.07
CA ASP A 26 16.81 41.43 21.25
C ASP A 26 17.74 41.48 22.49
N ALA A 27 19.07 41.58 22.25
CA ALA A 27 19.85 42.81 22.45
C ALA A 27 21.34 42.68 22.02
N ASP A 28 21.87 43.79 21.52
CA ASP A 28 23.16 44.07 20.84
C ASP A 28 24.48 43.68 21.53
N LYS A 29 25.50 43.32 20.73
CA LYS A 29 26.69 44.17 20.46
C LYS A 29 27.71 43.56 19.47
N GLN A 30 28.31 44.46 18.68
CA GLN A 30 29.28 44.34 17.59
C GLN A 30 30.51 43.43 17.85
N GLN A 31 30.93 42.69 16.82
CA GLN A 31 32.35 42.65 16.38
C GLN A 31 32.52 42.12 14.95
N ASP A 32 33.57 42.64 14.30
CA ASP A 32 33.94 42.57 12.89
C ASP A 32 34.24 41.19 12.28
N ALA A 33 34.04 41.16 10.96
CA ALA A 33 34.82 40.50 9.90
C ALA A 33 34.99 38.97 9.92
N GLY A 34 34.37 38.33 8.93
CA GLY A 34 34.72 37.00 8.45
C GLY A 34 33.80 36.59 7.31
N ASP A 35 34.25 36.76 6.07
CA ASP A 35 33.58 36.26 4.86
C ASP A 35 33.26 34.77 5.00
N ASN A 36 31.98 34.45 5.15
CA ASN A 36 31.45 33.11 4.94
C ASN A 36 30.42 33.21 3.83
N VAL A 37 30.85 32.78 2.64
CA VAL A 37 30.00 32.57 1.48
C VAL A 37 28.96 31.52 1.87
N ILE A 38 27.75 31.99 2.18
CA ILE A 38 26.56 31.16 2.27
C ILE A 38 26.34 30.65 0.84
N GLY A 39 26.62 29.37 0.62
CA GLY A 39 26.26 28.70 -0.62
C GLY A 39 24.77 28.92 -0.85
N GLU A 40 24.44 29.64 -1.92
CA GLU A 40 23.07 29.76 -2.40
C GLU A 40 22.54 28.35 -2.57
N ASN A 41 21.59 27.99 -1.70
CA ASN A 41 20.73 26.85 -1.90
C ASN A 41 19.93 27.17 -3.16
N THR A 42 20.47 26.79 -4.33
CA THR A 42 19.78 26.91 -5.60
C THR A 42 18.57 25.99 -5.53
N ALA A 43 17.46 26.55 -5.04
CA ALA A 43 16.14 26.01 -5.26
C ALA A 43 16.05 25.70 -6.75
N LEU A 44 15.88 24.40 -7.08
CA LEU A 44 15.68 23.94 -8.44
C LEU A 44 14.60 24.81 -9.07
N THR A 45 15.01 25.72 -9.94
CA THR A 45 14.10 26.65 -10.59
C THR A 45 13.16 25.84 -11.48
N GLY A 46 11.90 26.27 -11.62
CA GLY A 46 10.85 25.54 -12.35
C GLY A 46 11.17 25.15 -13.81
N LYS A 47 12.29 25.65 -14.36
CA LYS A 47 12.83 25.22 -15.66
C LYS A 47 13.35 23.77 -15.64
N ASP A 48 13.98 23.34 -14.55
CA ASP A 48 14.59 22.01 -14.41
C ASP A 48 13.54 20.89 -14.25
N LEU A 49 12.36 21.24 -13.70
CA LEU A 49 11.20 20.34 -13.66
C LEU A 49 10.50 20.25 -15.03
N SER A 50 10.50 21.33 -15.82
CA SER A 50 9.87 21.33 -17.16
C SER A 50 10.62 20.46 -18.17
N GLU A 51 11.94 20.29 -18.02
CA GLU A 51 12.72 19.39 -18.88
C GLU A 51 12.57 17.92 -18.49
N ARG A 52 12.34 17.61 -17.20
CA ARG A 52 12.01 16.25 -16.72
C ARG A 52 10.57 15.80 -17.01
N GLN A 53 9.69 16.73 -17.39
CA GLN A 53 8.32 16.41 -17.83
C GLN A 53 8.27 15.83 -19.25
N ASN A 54 9.37 15.87 -20.02
CA ASN A 54 9.47 15.19 -21.31
C ASN A 54 9.45 13.67 -21.11
N GLY A 55 8.26 13.08 -21.13
CA GLY A 55 8.03 11.63 -21.00
C GLY A 55 7.09 11.23 -19.86
N MET A 56 6.59 12.18 -19.06
CA MET A 56 5.60 11.90 -18.03
C MET A 56 4.19 12.07 -18.60
N GLN A 57 3.44 10.97 -18.75
CA GLN A 57 2.01 11.02 -19.05
C GLN A 57 1.25 11.29 -17.74
N VAL A 58 0.44 12.34 -17.72
CA VAL A 58 -0.46 12.64 -16.60
C VAL A 58 -1.84 12.09 -16.95
N ILE A 59 -2.30 11.11 -16.17
CA ILE A 59 -3.64 10.54 -16.30
C ILE A 59 -4.52 11.14 -15.21
N ASN A 60 -5.52 11.94 -15.61
CA ASN A 60 -6.43 12.56 -14.66
C ASN A 60 -7.54 11.57 -14.28
N PHE A 61 -7.72 11.33 -12.98
CA PHE A 61 -8.89 10.63 -12.43
C PHE A 61 -9.81 11.66 -11.76
N SER A 62 -10.93 11.98 -12.40
CA SER A 62 -11.85 13.04 -11.98
C SER A 62 -13.20 12.49 -11.53
N ASN A 63 -13.20 11.40 -10.76
CA ASN A 63 -14.43 10.85 -10.21
C ASN A 63 -14.75 11.46 -8.83
N SER A 64 -16.02 11.52 -8.44
CA SER A 64 -16.49 12.31 -7.28
C SER A 64 -16.13 11.69 -5.92
N ASN A 65 -15.57 10.49 -5.91
CA ASN A 65 -15.28 9.73 -4.71
C ASN A 65 -13.78 9.73 -4.39
N ILE A 66 -13.48 9.46 -3.12
CA ILE A 66 -12.10 9.32 -2.64
C ILE A 66 -11.47 8.09 -3.31
N LEU A 67 -10.33 8.28 -3.96
CA LEU A 67 -9.49 7.19 -4.47
C LEU A 67 -9.02 6.33 -3.28
N MET A 68 -9.33 5.04 -3.33
CA MET A 68 -9.03 4.09 -2.27
C MET A 68 -7.75 3.31 -2.56
N ASP A 69 -7.59 2.84 -3.80
CA ASP A 69 -6.44 2.04 -4.21
C ASP A 69 -6.23 2.06 -5.74
N MET A 70 -5.06 1.61 -6.18
CA MET A 70 -4.72 1.44 -7.59
C MET A 70 -3.86 0.20 -7.83
N ALA A 71 -4.03 -0.41 -8.99
CA ALA A 71 -3.27 -1.59 -9.40
C ALA A 71 -3.01 -1.55 -10.91
N VAL A 72 -1.95 -2.24 -11.34
CA VAL A 72 -1.59 -2.39 -12.75
C VAL A 72 -1.59 -3.87 -13.09
N ASP A 73 -2.21 -4.24 -14.20
CA ASP A 73 -2.05 -5.58 -14.78
C ASP A 73 -0.71 -5.67 -15.51
N GLU A 74 0.35 -5.99 -14.79
CA GLU A 74 1.71 -6.15 -15.33
C GLU A 74 1.82 -7.23 -16.41
N LYS A 75 0.81 -8.10 -16.54
CA LYS A 75 0.79 -9.20 -17.51
C LYS A 75 -0.04 -8.87 -18.75
N SER A 76 -0.87 -7.82 -18.72
CA SER A 76 -1.45 -7.32 -19.96
C SER A 76 -0.33 -6.71 -20.81
N LYS A 77 -0.36 -6.93 -22.12
CA LYS A 77 0.67 -6.40 -23.02
C LYS A 77 0.77 -4.87 -22.97
N GLU A 78 -0.33 -4.23 -22.58
CA GLU A 78 -0.53 -2.79 -22.60
C GLU A 78 -0.40 -2.15 -21.21
N GLY A 79 -0.31 -2.95 -20.14
CA GLY A 79 -0.21 -2.45 -18.76
C GLY A 79 -1.48 -1.73 -18.30
N ASN A 80 -2.59 -2.46 -18.21
CA ASN A 80 -3.89 -1.88 -17.85
C ASN A 80 -3.84 -1.29 -16.44
N ILE A 81 -4.29 -0.04 -16.30
CA ILE A 81 -4.35 0.66 -15.01
C ILE A 81 -5.75 0.54 -14.46
N TYR A 82 -5.84 0.07 -13.22
CA TYR A 82 -7.07 -0.05 -12.46
C TYR A 82 -7.02 0.89 -11.26
N VAL A 83 -8.15 1.52 -10.97
CA VAL A 83 -8.32 2.34 -9.77
C VAL A 83 -9.63 1.97 -9.09
N ALA A 84 -9.64 2.04 -7.77
CA ALA A 84 -10.85 1.82 -7.00
C ALA A 84 -11.18 3.08 -6.19
N ASP A 85 -12.46 3.43 -6.18
CA ASP A 85 -13.01 4.34 -5.18
C ASP A 85 -13.76 3.55 -4.10
N LYS A 86 -14.57 4.22 -3.27
CA LYS A 86 -15.35 3.59 -2.21
C LYS A 86 -16.29 2.48 -2.70
N GLU A 87 -16.91 2.63 -3.87
CA GLU A 87 -18.05 1.79 -4.31
C GLU A 87 -17.81 1.12 -5.67
N ASN A 88 -16.75 1.54 -6.39
CA ASN A 88 -16.51 1.17 -7.77
C ASN A 88 -15.05 0.83 -8.04
N THR A 89 -14.83 0.07 -9.11
CA THR A 89 -13.53 -0.12 -9.76
C THR A 89 -13.62 0.35 -11.20
N TYR A 90 -12.55 1.00 -11.67
CA TYR A 90 -12.42 1.57 -13.00
C TYR A 90 -11.17 1.02 -13.70
N ILE A 91 -11.22 0.97 -15.03
CA ILE A 91 -10.06 0.71 -15.88
C ILE A 91 -9.77 1.95 -16.74
N TYR A 92 -8.49 2.28 -16.91
CA TYR A 92 -8.09 3.34 -17.83
C TYR A 92 -8.03 2.79 -19.26
N ASN A 93 -8.71 3.48 -20.17
CA ASN A 93 -8.65 3.23 -21.60
C ASN A 93 -7.70 4.25 -22.24
N ASP A 94 -6.50 3.82 -22.59
CA ASP A 94 -5.45 4.70 -23.15
C ASP A 94 -5.83 5.27 -24.52
N GLU A 95 -6.55 4.50 -25.36
CA GLU A 95 -7.00 4.97 -26.68
C GLU A 95 -7.97 6.16 -26.59
N SER A 96 -8.90 6.10 -25.64
CA SER A 96 -9.92 7.14 -25.45
C SER A 96 -9.54 8.21 -24.43
N GLY A 97 -8.51 7.94 -23.62
CA GLY A 97 -8.10 8.76 -22.49
C GLY A 97 -9.15 8.83 -21.37
N LYS A 98 -10.03 7.83 -21.25
CA LYS A 98 -11.16 7.81 -20.31
C LYS A 98 -11.08 6.67 -19.30
N TRP A 99 -11.84 6.82 -18.23
CA TRP A 99 -12.06 5.77 -17.23
C TRP A 99 -13.40 5.10 -17.47
N ASP A 100 -13.37 3.79 -17.63
CA ASP A 100 -14.56 2.97 -17.74
C ASP A 100 -14.84 2.30 -16.40
N THR A 101 -16.06 2.43 -15.87
CA THR A 101 -16.50 1.68 -14.69
C THR A 101 -16.67 0.22 -15.07
N ILE A 102 -16.02 -0.68 -14.33
CA ILE A 102 -16.10 -2.13 -14.55
C ILE A 102 -16.82 -2.83 -13.41
N VAL A 103 -16.70 -2.33 -12.18
CA VAL A 103 -17.42 -2.84 -11.01
C VAL A 103 -18.12 -1.67 -10.33
N ASP A 104 -19.42 -1.79 -10.05
CA ASP A 104 -20.27 -0.71 -9.52
C ASP A 104 -21.14 -1.13 -8.31
N ASN A 105 -20.81 -2.26 -7.69
CA ASN A 105 -21.63 -2.91 -6.67
C ASN A 105 -20.86 -3.22 -5.37
N LEU A 106 -19.83 -2.44 -5.06
CA LEU A 106 -19.06 -2.54 -3.81
C LEU A 106 -19.70 -1.63 -2.75
N LYS A 107 -19.66 -2.05 -1.48
CA LYS A 107 -20.18 -1.23 -0.36
C LYS A 107 -19.10 -0.31 0.21
N LEU A 108 -17.89 -0.85 0.36
CA LEU A 108 -16.70 -0.11 0.76
C LEU A 108 -15.46 -0.86 0.27
N CYS A 109 -15.08 -0.61 -0.98
CA CYS A 109 -13.83 -1.12 -1.53
C CYS A 109 -12.65 -0.42 -0.86
N ARG A 110 -11.73 -1.21 -0.29
CA ARG A 110 -10.52 -0.67 0.33
C ARG A 110 -9.29 -0.84 -0.55
N ILE A 111 -9.11 -2.04 -1.09
CA ILE A 111 -7.92 -2.46 -1.83
C ILE A 111 -8.35 -3.36 -2.97
N ILE A 112 -7.65 -3.25 -4.10
CA ILE A 112 -7.80 -4.11 -5.25
C ILE A 112 -6.51 -4.89 -5.54
N GLY A 113 -6.66 -6.03 -6.18
CA GLY A 113 -5.54 -6.83 -6.70
C GLY A 113 -5.89 -7.38 -8.08
N ILE A 114 -4.94 -7.31 -9.00
CA ILE A 114 -5.13 -7.69 -10.40
C ILE A 114 -4.19 -8.83 -10.76
N GLU A 115 -4.71 -9.82 -11.47
CA GLU A 115 -3.93 -10.93 -12.06
C GLU A 115 -4.66 -11.43 -13.29
N VAL A 116 -4.09 -11.22 -14.49
CA VAL A 116 -4.56 -11.74 -15.79
C VAL A 116 -6.06 -12.03 -15.84
N ASP A 117 -6.82 -11.02 -16.23
CA ASP A 117 -8.28 -11.10 -16.35
C ASP A 117 -9.06 -11.37 -15.05
N LYS A 118 -8.40 -11.33 -13.88
CA LYS A 118 -9.03 -11.48 -12.57
C LYS A 118 -8.85 -10.21 -11.76
N ILE A 119 -9.96 -9.72 -11.22
CA ILE A 119 -10.02 -8.57 -10.34
C ILE A 119 -10.46 -9.04 -8.98
N PHE A 120 -9.68 -8.70 -7.96
CA PHE A 120 -10.01 -8.97 -6.58
C PHE A 120 -10.22 -7.66 -5.86
N ALA A 121 -11.31 -7.54 -5.12
CA ALA A 121 -11.60 -6.36 -4.31
C ALA A 121 -11.92 -6.78 -2.88
N LEU A 122 -11.29 -6.12 -1.91
CA LEU A 122 -11.68 -6.24 -0.51
C LEU A 122 -12.83 -5.25 -0.24
N ASP A 123 -14.04 -5.78 -0.07
CA ASP A 123 -15.22 -5.02 0.31
C ASP A 123 -15.41 -5.08 1.83
N ASP A 124 -14.91 -4.06 2.53
CA ASP A 124 -15.03 -3.92 3.98
C ASP A 124 -16.48 -3.76 4.44
N GLY A 125 -17.37 -3.29 3.57
CA GLY A 125 -18.78 -3.09 3.89
C GLY A 125 -19.55 -4.42 4.00
N SER A 126 -19.11 -5.44 3.26
CA SER A 126 -19.62 -6.82 3.37
C SER A 126 -18.68 -7.78 4.10
N LEU A 127 -17.45 -7.37 4.41
CA LEU A 127 -16.39 -8.21 4.94
C LEU A 127 -16.10 -9.41 4.03
N THR A 128 -16.03 -9.15 2.72
CA THR A 128 -15.75 -10.17 1.71
C THR A 128 -14.63 -9.77 0.77
N LEU A 129 -13.84 -10.76 0.37
CA LEU A 129 -12.96 -10.67 -0.79
C LEU A 129 -13.77 -11.10 -2.00
N LYS A 130 -14.06 -10.18 -2.90
CA LYS A 130 -14.82 -10.43 -4.12
C LYS A 130 -13.88 -10.70 -5.28
N TYR A 131 -14.19 -11.70 -6.10
CA TYR A 131 -13.48 -12.06 -7.32
C TYR A 131 -14.39 -11.77 -8.52
N PHE A 132 -13.93 -10.90 -9.40
CA PHE A 132 -14.57 -10.57 -10.67
C PHE A 132 -13.70 -10.97 -11.86
N ASP A 133 -14.32 -11.21 -13.00
CA ASP A 133 -13.60 -11.28 -14.28
C ASP A 133 -13.19 -9.88 -14.78
N ASN A 134 -12.50 -9.81 -15.92
CA ASN A 134 -12.08 -8.55 -16.55
C ASN A 134 -13.21 -7.66 -17.06
N LYS A 135 -14.45 -8.17 -17.09
CA LYS A 135 -15.66 -7.41 -17.41
C LYS A 135 -16.39 -6.94 -16.14
N GLY A 136 -15.83 -7.23 -14.96
CA GLY A 136 -16.43 -6.92 -13.67
C GLY A 136 -17.61 -7.79 -13.29
N THR A 137 -17.79 -8.94 -13.94
CA THR A 137 -18.80 -9.93 -13.55
C THR A 137 -18.33 -10.61 -12.27
N LEU A 138 -19.16 -10.58 -11.22
CA LEU A 138 -18.86 -11.27 -9.97
C LEU A 138 -18.84 -12.79 -10.20
N ILE A 139 -17.67 -13.41 -9.97
CA ILE A 139 -17.47 -14.85 -10.09
C ILE A 139 -17.68 -15.55 -8.74
N LYS A 140 -17.10 -15.01 -7.66
CA LYS A 140 -17.14 -15.63 -6.33
C LYS A 140 -16.85 -14.61 -5.22
N GLU A 141 -17.31 -14.92 -4.01
CA GLU A 141 -17.00 -14.16 -2.80
C GLU A 141 -16.41 -15.07 -1.73
N TYR A 142 -15.47 -14.56 -0.96
CA TYR A 142 -14.86 -15.26 0.17
C TYR A 142 -15.02 -14.43 1.44
N PRO A 143 -15.47 -15.03 2.55
CA PRO A 143 -15.55 -14.33 3.82
C PRO A 143 -14.14 -13.92 4.30
N VAL A 144 -14.05 -12.70 4.83
CA VAL A 144 -12.82 -12.15 5.43
C VAL A 144 -13.06 -11.90 6.91
N ASP A 145 -12.02 -12.07 7.71
CA ASP A 145 -12.13 -11.78 9.14
C ASP A 145 -12.36 -10.28 9.37
N LYS A 146 -12.85 -9.91 10.56
CA LYS A 146 -12.91 -8.49 10.92
C LYS A 146 -11.51 -7.92 11.12
N GLY A 147 -11.18 -6.88 10.38
CA GLY A 147 -9.90 -6.19 10.48
C GLY A 147 -9.68 -5.22 9.35
N TYR A 148 -8.41 -4.93 9.07
CA TYR A 148 -8.00 -3.94 8.08
C TYR A 148 -7.07 -4.60 7.07
N GLY A 149 -7.52 -4.70 5.82
CA GLY A 149 -6.66 -5.09 4.71
C GLY A 149 -5.66 -3.98 4.37
N GLN A 150 -4.44 -4.35 4.00
CA GLN A 150 -3.40 -3.41 3.57
C GLN A 150 -2.93 -3.62 2.13
N LYS A 151 -2.97 -4.86 1.65
CA LYS A 151 -2.49 -5.21 0.33
C LYS A 151 -3.10 -6.52 -0.14
N ILE A 152 -3.45 -6.59 -1.42
CA ILE A 152 -3.75 -7.83 -2.12
C ILE A 152 -2.61 -8.10 -3.11
N LEU A 153 -2.13 -9.34 -3.13
CA LEU A 153 -1.31 -9.85 -4.22
C LEU A 153 -1.92 -11.15 -4.74
N CYS A 154 -2.03 -11.25 -6.05
CA CYS A 154 -2.59 -12.41 -6.71
C CYS A 154 -1.48 -13.14 -7.45
N ILE A 155 -1.37 -14.46 -7.31
CA ILE A 155 -0.41 -15.28 -8.07
C ILE A 155 -1.13 -16.55 -8.51
N GLY A 156 -1.48 -16.62 -9.80
CA GLY A 156 -2.27 -17.71 -10.36
C GLY A 156 -3.65 -17.82 -9.71
N ASP A 157 -3.83 -18.85 -8.89
CA ASP A 157 -5.08 -19.16 -8.20
C ASP A 157 -5.02 -18.90 -6.68
N LYS A 158 -3.92 -18.30 -6.21
CA LYS A 158 -3.75 -17.91 -4.82
C LYS A 158 -3.84 -16.39 -4.67
N VAL A 159 -4.64 -15.94 -3.71
CA VAL A 159 -4.76 -14.53 -3.33
C VAL A 159 -4.20 -14.35 -1.92
N PHE A 160 -3.18 -13.51 -1.81
CA PHE A 160 -2.51 -13.17 -0.57
C PHE A 160 -3.05 -11.82 -0.10
N LEU A 161 -3.70 -11.83 1.06
CA LEU A 161 -4.26 -10.64 1.69
C LEU A 161 -3.44 -10.29 2.93
N HIS A 162 -2.73 -9.16 2.88
CA HIS A 162 -2.11 -8.57 4.08
C HIS A 162 -3.20 -7.99 4.95
N PHE A 163 -3.25 -8.42 6.20
CA PHE A 163 -4.36 -8.09 7.07
C PHE A 163 -3.92 -7.81 8.50
N VAL A 164 -4.57 -6.84 9.13
CA VAL A 164 -4.43 -6.55 10.55
C VAL A 164 -5.71 -7.00 11.24
N ASN A 165 -5.59 -7.94 12.17
CA ASN A 165 -6.74 -8.39 12.95
C ASN A 165 -7.26 -7.24 13.84
N SER A 166 -8.56 -6.91 13.76
CA SER A 166 -9.15 -5.84 14.58
C SER A 166 -9.09 -6.09 16.09
N LYS A 167 -9.08 -7.36 16.51
CA LYS A 167 -9.13 -7.73 17.94
C LYS A 167 -7.75 -7.85 18.55
N SER A 168 -6.82 -8.52 17.86
CA SER A 168 -5.47 -8.75 18.40
C SER A 168 -4.48 -7.67 17.98
N GLY A 169 -4.75 -6.90 16.92
CA GLY A 169 -3.78 -5.99 16.32
C GLY A 169 -2.64 -6.70 15.57
N ASN A 170 -2.67 -8.03 15.51
CA ASN A 170 -1.63 -8.81 14.87
C ASN A 170 -1.77 -8.74 13.35
N TRP A 171 -0.61 -8.61 12.73
CA TRP A 171 -0.43 -8.59 11.29
C TRP A 171 -0.23 -10.01 10.78
N TYR A 172 -0.91 -10.37 9.71
CA TYR A 172 -0.78 -11.68 9.09
C TYR A 172 -1.06 -11.61 7.59
N ILE A 173 -0.76 -12.70 6.89
CA ILE A 173 -1.18 -12.91 5.50
C ILE A 173 -2.18 -14.07 5.47
N ALA A 174 -3.41 -13.77 5.07
CA ALA A 174 -4.37 -14.81 4.69
C ALA A 174 -4.13 -15.19 3.23
N VAL A 175 -4.17 -16.49 2.94
CA VAL A 175 -4.05 -17.03 1.59
C VAL A 175 -5.36 -17.69 1.23
N TYR A 176 -5.99 -17.20 0.17
CA TYR A 176 -7.21 -17.77 -0.39
C TYR A 176 -6.87 -18.54 -1.66
N ASP A 177 -7.26 -19.81 -1.71
CA ASP A 177 -7.28 -20.59 -2.95
C ASP A 177 -8.62 -20.36 -3.65
N ILE A 178 -8.61 -19.76 -4.82
CA ILE A 178 -9.86 -19.34 -5.47
C ILE A 178 -10.66 -20.52 -6.02
N ASN A 179 -9.98 -21.59 -6.43
CA ASN A 179 -10.60 -22.77 -7.00
C ASN A 179 -11.38 -23.53 -5.92
N THR A 180 -10.72 -23.80 -4.79
CA THR A 180 -11.30 -24.56 -3.68
C THR A 180 -12.11 -23.69 -2.72
N GLY A 181 -11.80 -22.40 -2.62
CA GLY A 181 -12.30 -21.50 -1.58
C GLY A 181 -11.65 -21.70 -0.21
N GLU A 182 -10.61 -22.53 -0.12
CA GLU A 182 -9.87 -22.73 1.12
C GLU A 182 -9.13 -21.45 1.52
N LYS A 183 -9.22 -21.12 2.82
CA LYS A 183 -8.46 -20.06 3.46
C LYS A 183 -7.42 -20.67 4.38
N THR A 184 -6.16 -20.35 4.16
CA THR A 184 -5.05 -20.67 5.07
C THR A 184 -4.38 -19.39 5.55
N MET A 185 -3.52 -19.51 6.56
CA MET A 185 -2.77 -18.40 7.14
C MET A 185 -1.30 -18.71 6.97
N LEU A 186 -0.51 -17.72 6.55
CA LEU A 186 0.95 -17.87 6.59
C LEU A 186 1.42 -17.80 8.04
N GLU A 187 2.03 -18.87 8.52
CA GLU A 187 2.63 -18.98 9.86
C GLU A 187 3.99 -18.27 9.91
N LEU A 188 4.00 -16.98 9.55
CA LEU A 188 5.19 -16.14 9.57
C LEU A 188 4.89 -14.90 10.41
N GLU A 189 5.69 -14.71 11.44
CA GLU A 189 5.53 -13.58 12.36
C GLU A 189 6.11 -12.29 11.77
N ASP A 190 5.53 -11.17 12.20
CA ASP A 190 6.04 -9.81 11.97
C ASP A 190 6.12 -9.37 10.50
N ILE A 191 5.26 -9.87 9.63
CA ILE A 191 5.26 -9.45 8.22
C ILE A 191 4.74 -8.02 8.08
N ARG A 192 5.59 -7.12 7.60
CA ARG A 192 5.31 -5.69 7.38
C ARG A 192 4.84 -5.38 5.97
N SER A 193 5.36 -6.09 4.99
CA SER A 193 5.02 -5.88 3.59
C SER A 193 5.42 -7.12 2.79
N PHE A 194 4.90 -7.24 1.59
CA PHE A 194 5.32 -8.25 0.65
C PHE A 194 5.09 -7.84 -0.78
N THR A 195 5.79 -8.48 -1.71
CA THR A 195 5.61 -8.27 -3.14
C THR A 195 5.92 -9.54 -3.91
N ARG A 196 5.48 -9.60 -5.17
CA ARG A 196 5.81 -10.72 -6.06
C ARG A 196 7.32 -10.79 -6.27
N TYR A 197 7.85 -12.00 -6.21
CA TYR A 197 9.25 -12.29 -6.55
C TYR A 197 9.26 -13.45 -7.54
N GLY A 198 9.35 -13.16 -8.83
CA GLY A 198 9.21 -14.17 -9.87
C GLY A 198 7.80 -14.76 -9.99
N LYS A 199 7.69 -15.91 -10.66
CA LYS A 199 6.39 -16.50 -11.03
C LYS A 199 5.66 -17.16 -9.86
N ASP A 200 6.41 -17.83 -8.98
CA ASP A 200 5.87 -18.75 -7.98
C ASP A 200 6.36 -18.42 -6.55
N SER A 201 6.80 -17.18 -6.32
CA SER A 201 7.29 -16.77 -5.01
C SER A 201 6.97 -15.33 -4.66
N ILE A 202 7.04 -15.05 -3.36
CA ILE A 202 6.78 -13.75 -2.76
C ILE A 202 8.01 -13.36 -1.95
N LEU A 203 8.46 -12.12 -2.11
CA LEU A 203 9.42 -11.50 -1.20
C LEU A 203 8.64 -10.86 -0.05
N LEU A 204 8.89 -11.34 1.16
CA LEU A 204 8.34 -10.86 2.40
C LEU A 204 9.35 -9.93 3.10
N VAL A 205 8.87 -8.83 3.66
CA VAL A 205 9.62 -7.94 4.53
C VAL A 205 9.08 -8.10 5.95
N ARG A 206 9.96 -8.46 6.89
CA ARG A 206 9.62 -8.69 8.30
C ARG A 206 10.13 -7.57 9.19
N ASN A 207 9.44 -7.32 10.31
CA ASN A 207 9.88 -6.43 11.38
C ASN A 207 10.86 -7.11 12.35
N SER A 208 11.77 -7.92 11.80
CA SER A 208 12.77 -8.64 12.58
C SER A 208 14.17 -8.10 12.26
N TYR A 209 15.03 -8.04 13.27
CA TYR A 209 16.43 -7.68 13.10
C TYR A 209 17.19 -8.77 12.33
N GLU A 210 16.83 -10.03 12.56
CA GLU A 210 17.32 -11.20 11.83
C GLU A 210 16.31 -11.58 10.75
N ASP A 211 16.75 -11.86 9.52
CA ASP A 211 15.88 -12.28 8.41
C ASP A 211 14.82 -11.26 7.96
N LYS A 212 15.24 -10.00 7.86
CA LYS A 212 14.40 -8.90 7.35
C LYS A 212 13.74 -9.22 6.01
N PHE A 213 14.42 -9.99 5.16
CA PHE A 213 13.91 -10.41 3.85
C PHE A 213 13.81 -11.94 3.76
N VAL A 214 12.63 -12.44 3.43
CA VAL A 214 12.35 -13.86 3.26
C VAL A 214 11.67 -14.07 1.91
N ILE A 215 12.16 -15.01 1.11
CA ILE A 215 11.46 -15.48 -0.08
C ILE A 215 10.60 -16.68 0.32
N TYR A 216 9.29 -16.56 0.12
CA TYR A 216 8.31 -17.62 0.29
C TYR A 216 8.00 -18.26 -1.06
N ASN A 217 8.25 -19.58 -1.20
CA ASN A 217 7.96 -20.35 -2.40
C ASN A 217 6.57 -20.99 -2.30
N ILE A 218 5.68 -20.63 -3.22
CA ILE A 218 4.28 -21.05 -3.20
C ILE A 218 4.12 -22.53 -3.54
N LYS A 219 4.97 -23.08 -4.41
CA LYS A 219 4.88 -24.46 -4.91
C LYS A 219 5.50 -25.48 -3.98
N GLU A 220 6.55 -25.11 -3.26
CA GLU A 220 7.28 -26.01 -2.35
C GLU A 220 6.65 -26.03 -0.96
N ASN A 221 5.32 -26.14 -0.87
CA ASN A 221 4.56 -26.11 0.38
C ASN A 221 4.90 -24.92 1.29
N GLY A 222 5.21 -23.76 0.70
CA GLY A 222 5.56 -22.57 1.47
C GLY A 222 6.98 -22.55 2.03
N SER A 223 7.91 -23.27 1.40
CA SER A 223 9.33 -23.23 1.79
C SER A 223 9.83 -21.78 1.83
N CYS A 224 10.60 -21.47 2.87
CA CYS A 224 11.13 -20.14 3.12
C CYS A 224 12.64 -20.12 2.97
N ARG A 225 13.16 -19.19 2.16
CA ARG A 225 14.59 -18.92 2.03
C ARG A 225 14.89 -17.52 2.54
N LYS A 226 15.78 -17.43 3.52
CA LYS A 226 16.30 -16.16 4.05
C LYS A 226 17.19 -15.50 3.00
N VAL A 227 17.04 -14.19 2.83
CA VAL A 227 17.87 -13.39 1.94
C VAL A 227 18.57 -12.33 2.74
N ARG A 228 19.89 -12.23 2.56
CA ARG A 228 20.68 -11.13 3.10
C ARG A 228 20.93 -10.14 1.97
N LEU A 229 20.62 -8.87 2.20
CA LEU A 229 21.16 -7.81 1.37
C LEU A 229 22.60 -7.58 1.82
N GLU A 230 23.56 -7.92 0.98
CA GLU A 230 24.96 -7.56 1.23
C GLU A 230 25.14 -6.09 0.81
N ASN A 231 25.58 -5.25 1.76
CA ASN A 231 26.04 -3.87 1.59
C ASN A 231 25.27 -2.99 0.59
N PHE A 232 24.21 -2.31 1.07
CA PHE A 232 23.61 -1.17 0.33
C PHE A 232 24.07 0.21 0.82
N PHE A 233 24.96 0.28 1.82
CA PHE A 233 25.52 1.54 2.31
C PHE A 233 26.95 1.33 2.83
N THR A 234 27.93 1.44 1.94
CA THR A 234 29.29 1.88 2.30
C THR A 234 29.77 2.79 1.20
N GLU A 235 29.22 4.00 1.17
CA GLU A 235 29.82 5.22 0.63
C GLU A 235 28.80 6.33 0.83
N SER A 236 28.74 6.84 2.06
CA SER A 236 28.43 8.25 2.25
C SER A 236 29.68 9.05 1.87
N ASP A 237 30.11 8.94 0.61
CA ASP A 237 31.04 9.91 0.07
C ASP A 237 30.23 11.17 -0.19
N GLY A 238 30.53 12.17 0.64
CA GLY A 238 29.78 13.39 0.83
C GLY A 238 29.19 13.94 -0.48
N CYS A 239 27.87 13.89 -0.57
CA CYS A 239 27.12 14.87 -1.33
C CYS A 239 26.35 15.73 -0.32
N LEU A 240 27.12 16.58 0.37
CA LEU A 240 26.64 17.87 0.87
C LEU A 240 27.29 18.92 -0.03
N PRO A 241 26.49 19.74 -0.72
CA PRO A 241 26.61 21.18 -0.62
C PRO A 241 25.61 21.72 0.42
#